data_AF-A0A7S3T386-F1
#
_entry.id   AF-A0A7S3T386-F1
#
_cell.length_a   1.000
_cell.length_b   1.000
_cell.length_c   1.000
_cell.angle_alpha   90.00
_cell.angle_beta   90.00
_cell.angle_gamma   90.00
#
_symmetry.space_group_name_H-M   'P 1'
#
loop_
_entity.id
_entity.type
_entity.pdbx_description
1 polymer ?
#
loop_
_entity_poly.entity_id
_entity_poly.type
_entity_poly.pdbx_seq_one_letter_code
_entity_poly.pdbx_strand_id
1 'polypeptide(L)'
;QPAPTLCAPLADCTDANALERVHALEMELKAERRKQESERRKQESEMLATVRLLLAAESDRRKLAAKILELEGRLNAADRAQDPSQYAVVPFKQPGHQRRRAQLAPCNSGLGVTDAVKDPHFSFAHGGRADFRGRNGLLYCFHSAPGFAINIKTEDATFKLHKGALTVDGSFITEVHIVAETGRKGKEGELVHATFWANELNDFNTGFNMLTGFCGKRAFFLGPMRSFSCGNLVIQTKHSSATFTTPEWQSTVRGNWVYDHLDGPTHRLDVSLRTVGSMMLAPGQTHGLVGQSFSTQGPHNGKRDLYPAEGRFRTSAMAEGAIEGSAEMYEVPSGDAVEFDFSRFYSKRPAAAAEGGLLLPAGEASAVDEAWSETGIAVGALASGMPSRRLSEHQSDCDSDGIPDAQEGAEDADSDGVPDSRDPDSDNDGIPDAQEGTADSDS
;
A
#
# COMPACT_ATOMS: atom_id res chain seq x y z
N GLN A 1 74.58 38.18 16.36
CA GLN A 1 75.32 37.21 17.19
C GLN A 1 75.25 35.84 16.51
N PRO A 2 76.32 35.03 16.56
CA PRO A 2 76.45 33.76 15.84
C PRO A 2 75.77 32.59 16.59
N ALA A 3 75.74 31.42 15.96
CA ALA A 3 75.11 30.15 16.36
C ALA A 3 75.44 29.64 17.79
N PRO A 4 74.74 28.58 18.22
CA PRO A 4 75.49 27.38 18.57
C PRO A 4 75.07 26.18 17.74
N THR A 5 76.04 25.71 16.96
CA THR A 5 76.35 24.30 16.73
C THR A 5 76.02 23.42 17.93
N LEU A 6 75.29 22.34 17.67
CA LEU A 6 75.52 21.02 18.28
C LEU A 6 75.22 19.96 17.23
N CYS A 7 76.27 19.63 16.45
CA CYS A 7 76.39 18.28 15.91
C CYS A 7 76.61 17.33 17.09
N ALA A 8 75.73 16.35 17.24
CA ALA A 8 75.99 15.10 17.95
C ALA A 8 75.88 13.95 16.93
N PRO A 9 76.65 12.86 17.11
CA PRO A 9 77.23 12.11 16.00
C PRO A 9 76.25 11.10 15.40
N LEU A 10 76.44 10.87 14.10
CA LEU A 10 76.01 9.67 13.38
C LEU A 10 76.41 8.42 14.17
N ALA A 11 75.43 7.76 14.78
CA ALA A 11 75.57 6.42 15.32
C ALA A 11 74.59 5.50 14.57
N ASP A 12 75.18 4.63 13.75
CA ASP A 12 74.66 3.35 13.25
C ASP A 12 73.22 3.29 12.73
N CYS A 13 73.04 3.70 11.47
CA CYS A 13 71.95 3.23 10.62
C CYS A 13 72.35 1.93 9.90
N THR A 14 72.49 0.82 10.63
CA THR A 14 72.36 -0.53 10.06
C THR A 14 71.55 -1.39 11.01
N ASP A 15 70.29 -1.03 11.21
CA ASP A 15 69.34 -1.92 11.86
C ASP A 15 68.95 -3.03 10.87
N ALA A 16 69.80 -4.05 10.77
CA ALA A 16 69.54 -5.25 9.96
C ALA A 16 68.18 -5.89 10.29
N ASN A 17 67.62 -5.59 11.46
CA ASN A 17 66.34 -6.05 11.96
C ASN A 17 65.14 -5.32 11.31
N ALA A 18 65.31 -4.08 10.83
CA ALA A 18 64.23 -3.31 10.21
C ALA A 18 63.89 -3.82 8.80
N LEU A 19 64.91 -4.21 8.01
CA LEU A 19 64.71 -4.74 6.66
C LEU A 19 64.05 -6.14 6.70
N GLU A 20 64.44 -6.98 7.67
CA GLU A 20 63.80 -8.29 7.89
C GLU A 20 62.33 -8.16 8.28
N ARG A 21 61.98 -7.17 9.12
CA ARG A 21 60.59 -6.88 9.50
C ARG A 21 59.73 -6.42 8.33
N VAL A 22 60.27 -5.58 7.43
CA VAL A 22 59.55 -5.16 6.21
C VAL A 22 59.32 -6.34 5.27
N HIS A 23 60.32 -7.20 5.07
CA HIS A 23 60.18 -8.39 4.24
C HIS A 23 59.17 -9.39 4.83
N ALA A 24 59.12 -9.55 6.16
CA ALA A 24 58.10 -10.37 6.83
C ALA A 24 56.68 -9.83 6.59
N LEU A 25 56.45 -8.52 6.76
CA LEU A 25 55.16 -7.88 6.51
C LEU A 25 54.73 -7.97 5.04
N GLU A 26 55.67 -7.84 4.09
CA GLU A 26 55.37 -8.04 2.68
C GLU A 26 54.92 -9.47 2.36
N MET A 27 55.52 -10.46 3.03
CA MET A 27 55.13 -11.86 2.85
C MET A 27 53.75 -12.15 3.46
N GLU A 28 53.44 -11.57 4.61
CA GLU A 28 52.10 -11.64 5.23
C GLU A 28 51.05 -10.98 4.34
N LEU A 29 51.31 -9.77 3.84
CA LEU A 29 50.39 -9.06 2.94
C LEU A 29 50.18 -9.80 1.62
N LYS A 30 51.22 -10.46 1.08
CA LYS A 30 51.09 -11.34 -0.10
C LYS A 30 50.26 -12.58 0.22
N ALA A 31 50.37 -13.14 1.42
CA ALA A 31 49.56 -14.28 1.85
C ALA A 31 48.08 -13.90 2.04
N GLU A 32 47.80 -12.75 2.65
CA GLU A 32 46.44 -12.23 2.82
C GLU A 32 45.78 -11.93 1.46
N ARG A 33 46.50 -11.29 0.53
CA ARG A 33 45.99 -11.07 -0.83
C ARG A 33 45.65 -12.37 -1.56
N ARG A 34 46.49 -13.40 -1.42
CA ARG A 34 46.20 -14.73 -2.00
C ARG A 34 44.95 -15.36 -1.37
N LYS A 35 44.76 -15.18 -0.06
CA LYS A 35 43.56 -15.65 0.63
C LYS A 35 42.30 -14.92 0.13
N GLN A 36 42.33 -13.59 0.07
CA GLN A 36 41.23 -12.79 -0.49
C GLN A 36 40.92 -13.13 -1.95
N GLU A 37 41.95 -13.35 -2.78
CA GLU A 37 41.74 -13.72 -4.18
C GLU A 37 41.12 -15.13 -4.30
N SER A 38 41.49 -16.07 -3.42
CA SER A 38 40.88 -17.39 -3.38
C SER A 38 39.41 -17.36 -2.94
N GLU A 39 39.07 -16.51 -1.97
CA GLU A 39 37.70 -16.30 -1.50
C GLU A 39 36.85 -15.63 -2.58
N ARG A 40 37.39 -14.63 -3.28
CA ARG A 40 36.72 -13.99 -4.42
C ARG A 40 36.44 -14.98 -5.55
N ARG A 41 37.40 -15.83 -5.91
CA ARG A 41 37.20 -16.88 -6.92
C ARG A 41 36.13 -17.88 -6.51
N LYS A 42 36.03 -18.20 -5.21
CA LYS A 42 34.98 -19.06 -4.68
C LYS A 42 33.61 -18.39 -4.82
N GLN A 43 33.48 -17.13 -4.41
CA GLN A 43 32.25 -16.34 -4.58
C GLN A 43 31.84 -16.18 -6.04
N GLU A 44 32.78 -15.89 -6.94
CA GLU A 44 32.53 -15.81 -8.39
C GLU A 44 32.00 -17.15 -8.94
N SER A 45 32.56 -18.28 -8.48
CA SER A 45 32.09 -19.61 -8.90
C SER A 45 30.69 -19.95 -8.39
N GLU A 46 30.36 -19.57 -7.16
CA GLU A 46 29.03 -19.75 -6.57
C GLU A 46 28.01 -18.85 -7.28
N MET A 47 28.34 -17.60 -7.56
CA MET A 47 27.49 -16.68 -8.32
C MET A 47 27.24 -17.19 -9.73
N LEU A 48 28.26 -17.71 -10.43
CA LEU A 48 28.09 -18.31 -11.75
C LEU A 48 27.22 -19.58 -11.72
N ALA A 49 27.27 -20.36 -10.63
CA ALA A 49 26.37 -21.50 -10.45
C ALA A 49 24.91 -21.04 -10.30
N THR A 50 24.65 -20.00 -9.51
CA THR A 50 23.32 -19.40 -9.36
C THR A 50 22.79 -18.84 -10.67
N VAL A 51 23.61 -18.11 -11.44
CA VAL A 51 23.22 -17.57 -12.75
C VAL A 51 22.85 -18.68 -13.73
N ARG A 52 23.57 -19.81 -13.73
CA ARG A 52 23.22 -20.97 -14.56
C ARG A 52 21.87 -21.58 -14.18
N LEU A 53 21.56 -21.65 -12.89
CA LEU A 53 20.25 -22.13 -12.42
C LEU A 53 19.12 -21.19 -12.85
N LEU A 54 19.33 -19.88 -12.77
CA LEU A 54 18.35 -18.88 -13.21
C LEU A 54 18.09 -18.96 -14.72
N LEU A 55 19.14 -19.11 -15.53
CA LEU A 55 18.99 -19.28 -16.99
C LEU A 55 18.24 -20.58 -17.35
N ALA A 56 18.45 -21.66 -16.60
CA ALA A 56 17.71 -22.90 -16.77
C ALA A 56 16.21 -22.70 -16.42
N ALA A 57 15.93 -22.04 -15.30
CA ALA A 57 14.55 -21.70 -14.90
C ALA A 57 13.86 -20.79 -15.93
N GLU A 58 14.57 -19.84 -16.53
CA GLU A 58 14.02 -18.98 -17.58
C GLU A 58 13.69 -19.77 -18.86
N SER A 59 14.52 -20.77 -19.21
CA SER A 59 14.21 -21.67 -20.32
C SER A 59 12.94 -22.48 -20.08
N ASP A 60 12.71 -22.94 -18.85
CA ASP A 60 11.51 -23.71 -18.52
C ASP A 60 10.27 -22.82 -18.42
N ARG A 61 10.42 -21.58 -17.95
CA ARG A 61 9.36 -20.54 -18.01
C ARG A 61 8.90 -20.28 -19.45
N ARG A 62 9.84 -20.21 -20.42
CA ARG A 62 9.49 -20.04 -21.84
C ARG A 62 8.71 -21.22 -22.42
N LYS A 63 9.05 -22.45 -22.02
CA LYS A 63 8.31 -23.66 -22.42
C LYS A 63 6.89 -23.67 -21.83
N LEU A 64 6.75 -23.25 -20.57
CA LEU A 64 5.45 -23.16 -19.91
C LEU A 64 4.56 -22.10 -20.59
N ALA A 65 5.11 -20.91 -20.86
CA ALA A 65 4.38 -19.83 -21.55
C ALA A 65 3.89 -20.24 -22.95
N ALA A 66 4.70 -20.97 -23.71
CA ALA A 66 4.29 -21.50 -25.01
C ALA A 66 3.10 -22.49 -24.89
N LYS A 67 3.06 -23.28 -23.81
CA LYS A 67 2.01 -24.26 -23.56
C LYS A 67 0.70 -23.61 -23.08
N ILE A 68 0.80 -22.52 -22.33
CA ILE A 68 -0.36 -21.68 -21.95
C ILE A 68 -1.01 -21.11 -23.22
N LEU A 69 -0.21 -20.57 -24.14
CA LEU A 69 -0.71 -19.99 -25.38
C LEU A 69 -1.40 -21.01 -26.30
N GLU A 70 -0.92 -22.27 -26.30
CA GLU A 70 -1.58 -23.39 -26.98
C GLU A 70 -2.95 -23.72 -26.37
N LEU A 71 -3.05 -23.73 -25.03
CA LEU A 71 -4.29 -24.00 -24.31
C LEU A 71 -5.33 -22.89 -24.48
N GLU A 72 -4.90 -21.63 -24.46
CA GLU A 72 -5.76 -20.46 -24.73
C GLU A 72 -6.34 -20.50 -26.15
N GLY A 73 -5.53 -20.91 -27.14
CA GLY A 73 -6.00 -21.12 -28.51
C GLY A 73 -7.12 -22.17 -28.60
N ARG A 74 -7.05 -23.23 -27.78
CA ARG A 74 -8.07 -24.28 -27.72
C ARG A 74 -9.34 -23.81 -27.00
N LEU A 75 -9.22 -22.97 -25.97
CA LEU A 75 -10.36 -22.41 -25.25
C LEU A 75 -11.16 -21.42 -26.11
N ASN A 76 -10.47 -20.53 -26.82
CA ASN A 76 -11.11 -19.56 -27.72
C ASN A 76 -11.82 -20.21 -28.91
N ALA A 77 -11.37 -21.39 -29.34
CA ALA A 77 -12.05 -22.19 -30.35
C ALA A 77 -13.36 -22.83 -29.83
N ALA A 78 -13.46 -23.09 -28.53
CA ALA A 78 -14.66 -23.64 -27.90
C ALA A 78 -15.74 -22.56 -27.67
N ASP A 79 -15.36 -21.33 -27.33
CA ASP A 79 -16.30 -20.22 -27.08
C ASP A 79 -17.00 -19.71 -28.36
N ARG A 80 -16.36 -19.85 -29.53
CA ARG A 80 -16.97 -19.50 -30.83
C ARG A 80 -18.10 -20.45 -31.28
N ALA A 81 -18.38 -21.52 -30.54
CA ALA A 81 -19.44 -22.47 -30.86
C ALA A 81 -20.79 -22.17 -30.17
N GLN A 82 -20.92 -21.09 -29.39
CA GLN A 82 -22.17 -20.72 -28.72
C GLN A 82 -22.91 -19.57 -29.45
N ASP A 83 -24.14 -19.87 -29.89
CA ASP A 83 -25.04 -19.02 -30.69
C ASP A 83 -25.72 -17.91 -29.83
N PRO A 84 -25.55 -16.61 -30.14
CA PRO A 84 -26.20 -15.52 -29.43
C PRO A 84 -27.47 -15.07 -30.17
N SER A 85 -28.57 -15.80 -29.99
CA SER A 85 -29.90 -15.32 -30.40
C SER A 85 -30.90 -15.45 -29.25
N GLN A 86 -31.13 -14.32 -28.57
CA GLN A 86 -32.34 -13.94 -27.83
C GLN A 86 -31.97 -12.80 -26.90
N TYR A 87 -32.36 -11.57 -27.20
CA TYR A 87 -33.00 -10.61 -26.27
C TYR A 87 -33.46 -9.39 -27.09
N ALA A 88 -34.75 -9.10 -26.99
CA ALA A 88 -35.46 -8.07 -27.76
C ALA A 88 -35.41 -6.70 -27.09
N VAL A 89 -35.43 -5.65 -27.91
CA VAL A 89 -35.46 -4.23 -27.54
C VAL A 89 -36.85 -3.81 -27.07
N VAL A 90 -36.95 -3.05 -25.98
CA VAL A 90 -38.19 -2.33 -25.56
C VAL A 90 -37.91 -0.82 -25.38
N PRO A 91 -38.87 0.08 -25.73
CA PRO A 91 -38.62 1.52 -25.78
C PRO A 91 -38.99 2.27 -24.49
N PHE A 92 -38.23 3.32 -24.20
CA PHE A 92 -38.24 4.17 -23.00
C PHE A 92 -39.34 5.25 -23.03
N LYS A 93 -39.97 5.53 -21.87
CA LYS A 93 -40.90 6.67 -21.65
C LYS A 93 -40.53 7.38 -20.34
N GLN A 94 -40.30 8.70 -20.40
CA GLN A 94 -40.08 9.58 -19.23
C GLN A 94 -41.42 9.89 -18.51
N PRO A 95 -41.44 10.10 -17.18
CA PRO A 95 -41.60 11.48 -16.69
C PRO A 95 -41.09 11.81 -15.25
N GLY A 96 -40.86 13.11 -15.01
CA GLY A 96 -41.44 13.81 -13.83
C GLY A 96 -40.53 14.22 -12.67
N HIS A 97 -40.23 15.52 -12.56
CA HIS A 97 -39.59 16.15 -11.41
C HIS A 97 -40.48 16.17 -10.15
N GLN A 98 -39.93 15.78 -9.00
CA GLN A 98 -40.41 16.20 -7.68
C GLN A 98 -39.26 16.61 -6.76
N ARG A 99 -39.48 17.75 -6.07
CA ARG A 99 -38.55 18.37 -5.12
C ARG A 99 -38.38 17.49 -3.88
N ARG A 100 -37.15 17.15 -3.50
CA ARG A 100 -36.83 16.47 -2.23
C ARG A 100 -36.31 17.46 -1.19
N ARG A 101 -36.85 17.34 0.03
CA ARG A 101 -36.35 17.93 1.28
C ARG A 101 -34.93 17.42 1.55
N ALA A 102 -34.06 18.31 2.03
CA ALA A 102 -32.74 17.96 2.56
C ALA A 102 -32.89 16.99 3.75
N GLN A 103 -32.45 15.75 3.55
CA GLN A 103 -32.16 14.81 4.63
C GLN A 103 -30.65 14.88 4.86
N LEU A 104 -30.25 15.04 6.12
CA LEU A 104 -28.87 14.97 6.59
C LEU A 104 -28.23 13.66 6.14
N ALA A 105 -27.00 13.75 5.62
CA ALA A 105 -26.26 12.65 5.04
C ALA A 105 -25.83 11.63 6.12
N PRO A 106 -25.97 10.31 5.90
CA PRO A 106 -25.31 9.31 6.72
C PRO A 106 -23.78 9.41 6.54
N CYS A 107 -23.00 8.99 7.55
CA CYS A 107 -21.52 9.10 7.65
C CYS A 107 -20.70 8.46 6.51
N ASN A 108 -21.31 8.08 5.39
CA ASN A 108 -20.69 7.35 4.30
C ASN A 108 -20.81 8.10 2.96
N SER A 109 -20.30 9.34 2.91
CA SER A 109 -20.01 10.04 1.66
C SER A 109 -18.55 10.49 1.55
N GLY A 110 -17.64 9.79 2.24
CA GLY A 110 -16.19 9.94 2.07
C GLY A 110 -15.65 8.89 1.10
N LEU A 111 -14.94 9.32 0.07
CA LEU A 111 -14.15 8.44 -0.79
C LEU A 111 -13.11 7.74 0.07
N GLY A 112 -13.22 6.42 0.24
CA GLY A 112 -12.29 5.65 1.06
C GLY A 112 -10.83 5.89 0.63
N VAL A 113 -9.95 6.14 1.58
CA VAL A 113 -8.50 6.28 1.37
C VAL A 113 -7.81 5.17 2.15
N THR A 114 -6.86 4.49 1.50
CA THR A 114 -5.95 3.55 2.16
C THR A 114 -4.55 4.10 2.11
N ASP A 115 -3.79 3.96 3.19
CA ASP A 115 -2.41 4.42 3.28
C ASP A 115 -1.50 3.33 3.85
N ALA A 116 -0.26 3.28 3.37
CA ALA A 116 0.85 2.52 3.94
C ALA A 116 2.01 3.49 4.17
N VAL A 117 2.29 3.80 5.44
CA VAL A 117 3.22 4.88 5.83
C VAL A 117 4.20 4.38 6.89
N LYS A 118 5.43 4.93 6.90
CA LYS A 118 6.50 4.60 7.86
C LYS A 118 6.95 3.15 7.69
N ASP A 119 7.31 2.47 8.77
CA ASP A 119 7.43 1.01 8.81
C ASP A 119 6.00 0.46 8.62
N PRO A 120 5.70 -0.27 7.52
CA PRO A 120 4.40 -0.08 6.86
C PRO A 120 3.20 -0.31 7.77
N HIS A 121 2.64 0.80 8.27
CA HIS A 121 1.38 0.83 8.99
C HIS A 121 0.28 1.04 7.96
N PHE A 122 -0.63 0.09 7.87
CA PHE A 122 -1.78 0.16 6.98
C PHE A 122 -2.96 0.83 7.67
N SER A 123 -3.55 1.79 6.96
CA SER A 123 -4.88 2.33 7.21
C SER A 123 -5.79 1.90 6.07
N PHE A 124 -6.97 1.35 6.40
CA PHE A 124 -7.89 0.77 5.40
C PHE A 124 -9.03 1.72 5.01
N ALA A 125 -9.64 1.47 3.84
CA ALA A 125 -10.55 2.40 3.15
C ALA A 125 -11.80 2.79 3.97
N HIS A 126 -12.25 1.88 4.84
CA HIS A 126 -13.42 2.06 5.69
C HIS A 126 -13.04 1.96 7.18
N GLY A 127 -11.80 2.38 7.50
CA GLY A 127 -11.24 2.34 8.84
C GLY A 127 -10.57 1.02 9.19
N GLY A 128 -10.00 0.98 10.39
CA GLY A 128 -9.19 -0.12 10.89
C GLY A 128 -7.72 -0.02 10.46
N ARG A 129 -6.86 -0.73 11.20
CA ARG A 129 -5.40 -0.67 11.04
C ARG A 129 -4.76 -2.04 11.13
N ALA A 130 -3.61 -2.20 10.49
CA ALA A 130 -2.75 -3.36 10.62
C ALA A 130 -1.31 -2.98 10.31
N ASP A 131 -0.35 -3.74 10.82
CA ASP A 131 1.07 -3.50 10.55
C ASP A 131 1.60 -4.56 9.60
N PHE A 132 2.50 -4.17 8.71
CA PHE A 132 3.05 -5.05 7.69
C PHE A 132 4.55 -4.88 7.57
N ARG A 133 5.28 -5.92 7.97
CA ARG A 133 6.72 -6.01 7.78
C ARG A 133 7.06 -6.39 6.34
N GLY A 134 6.45 -7.43 5.81
CA GLY A 134 6.93 -8.06 4.56
C GLY A 134 8.27 -8.78 4.74
N ARG A 135 8.65 -9.59 3.75
CA ARG A 135 9.95 -10.27 3.71
C ARG A 135 10.94 -9.48 2.88
N ASN A 136 12.20 -9.47 3.33
CA ASN A 136 13.26 -8.71 2.68
C ASN A 136 13.41 -9.05 1.19
N GLY A 137 13.33 -8.03 0.34
CA GLY A 137 13.51 -8.14 -1.10
C GLY A 137 12.32 -8.73 -1.85
N LEU A 138 11.23 -9.11 -1.18
CA LEU A 138 10.05 -9.67 -1.82
C LEU A 138 9.04 -8.60 -2.22
N LEU A 139 8.25 -8.94 -3.23
CA LEU A 139 7.19 -8.13 -3.79
C LEU A 139 5.83 -8.67 -3.39
N TYR A 140 4.91 -7.77 -3.06
CA TYR A 140 3.55 -8.09 -2.65
C TYR A 140 2.54 -7.30 -3.47
N CYS A 141 1.40 -7.93 -3.80
CA CYS A 141 0.26 -7.25 -4.39
C CYS A 141 -0.44 -6.39 -3.34
N PHE A 142 -0.22 -5.08 -3.44
CA PHE A 142 -0.81 -4.08 -2.55
C PHE A 142 -2.28 -3.81 -2.92
N HIS A 143 -2.54 -3.70 -4.23
CA HIS A 143 -3.87 -3.48 -4.78
C HIS A 143 -4.01 -4.15 -6.14
N SER A 144 -5.18 -4.77 -6.39
CA SER A 144 -5.57 -5.35 -7.66
C SER A 144 -7.04 -5.03 -7.93
N ALA A 145 -7.31 -4.43 -9.08
CA ALA A 145 -8.64 -4.09 -9.59
C ALA A 145 -8.65 -4.23 -11.13
N PRO A 146 -9.82 -4.26 -11.79
CA PRO A 146 -9.90 -4.39 -13.24
C PRO A 146 -9.06 -3.39 -14.05
N GLY A 147 -7.93 -3.86 -14.58
CA GLY A 147 -6.98 -3.08 -15.37
C GLY A 147 -6.12 -2.10 -14.58
N PHE A 148 -6.04 -2.24 -13.25
CA PHE A 148 -5.16 -1.44 -12.39
C PHE A 148 -4.61 -2.28 -11.22
N ALA A 149 -3.29 -2.32 -11.06
CA ALA A 149 -2.62 -3.01 -9.97
C ALA A 149 -1.45 -2.20 -9.41
N ILE A 150 -1.17 -2.39 -8.12
CA ILE A 150 -0.04 -1.83 -7.40
C ILE A 150 0.67 -2.97 -6.69
N ASN A 151 1.97 -3.10 -6.94
CA ASN A 151 2.85 -4.02 -6.21
C ASN A 151 3.89 -3.21 -5.44
N ILE A 152 4.24 -3.67 -4.23
CA ILE A 152 5.22 -3.03 -3.36
C ILE A 152 6.35 -4.01 -3.04
N LYS A 153 7.59 -3.52 -3.01
CA LYS A 153 8.74 -4.27 -2.51
C LYS A 153 9.09 -3.80 -1.11
N THR A 154 9.31 -4.73 -0.19
CA THR A 154 9.79 -4.43 1.16
C THR A 154 11.24 -4.83 1.34
N GLU A 155 12.04 -3.99 1.97
CA GLU A 155 13.43 -4.31 2.34
C GLU A 155 13.63 -4.11 3.84
N ASP A 156 14.38 -5.03 4.46
CA ASP A 156 14.71 -4.96 5.88
C ASP A 156 15.58 -3.72 6.15
N ALA A 157 15.32 -3.06 7.29
CA ALA A 157 16.05 -1.89 7.73
C ALA A 157 16.21 -1.89 9.26
N THR A 158 17.30 -1.31 9.74
CA THR A 158 17.47 -1.01 11.16
C THR A 158 17.54 0.49 11.35
N PHE A 159 16.72 1.02 12.24
CA PHE A 159 16.58 2.45 12.49
C PHE A 159 16.29 2.70 13.97
N LYS A 160 16.37 3.97 14.40
CA LYS A 160 16.03 4.34 15.78
C LYS A 160 14.71 5.11 15.86
N LEU A 161 14.02 4.89 16.98
CA LEU A 161 12.83 5.62 17.40
C LEU A 161 13.05 6.19 18.82
N HIS A 162 12.07 6.97 19.30
CA HIS A 162 12.07 7.57 20.63
C HIS A 162 13.36 8.37 20.93
N LYS A 163 13.74 9.24 19.99
CA LYS A 163 14.97 10.08 20.08
C LYS A 163 16.24 9.24 20.32
N GLY A 164 16.29 8.04 19.76
CA GLY A 164 17.42 7.13 19.87
C GLY A 164 17.35 6.09 20.97
N ALA A 165 16.32 6.11 21.82
CA ALA A 165 16.16 5.17 22.94
C ALA A 165 15.76 3.75 22.49
N LEU A 166 15.09 3.63 21.33
CA LEU A 166 14.65 2.36 20.77
C LEU A 166 15.35 2.10 19.44
N THR A 167 15.97 0.92 19.29
CA THR A 167 16.46 0.41 18.01
C THR A 167 15.45 -0.59 17.45
N VAL A 168 14.96 -0.35 16.25
CA VAL A 168 13.97 -1.20 15.58
C VAL A 168 14.61 -1.91 14.41
N ASP A 169 14.51 -3.24 14.41
CA ASP A 169 14.75 -4.07 13.24
C ASP A 169 13.41 -4.24 12.51
N GLY A 170 13.15 -3.37 11.54
CA GLY A 170 11.92 -3.30 10.79
C GLY A 170 12.15 -3.56 9.31
N SER A 171 11.32 -2.93 8.50
CA SER A 171 11.38 -2.94 7.04
C SER A 171 10.64 -1.72 6.50
N PHE A 172 10.93 -1.36 5.25
CA PHE A 172 10.27 -0.27 4.55
C PHE A 172 9.89 -0.67 3.13
N ILE A 173 8.89 0.00 2.57
CA ILE A 173 8.61 -0.08 1.14
C ILE A 173 9.69 0.71 0.41
N THR A 174 10.37 0.09 -0.55
CA THR A 174 11.48 0.71 -1.30
C THR A 174 11.25 0.77 -2.80
N GLU A 175 10.32 -0.03 -3.32
CA GLU A 175 9.88 0.03 -4.71
C GLU A 175 8.36 -0.04 -4.77
N VAL A 176 7.75 0.80 -5.62
CA VAL A 176 6.32 0.76 -5.90
C VAL A 176 6.11 0.63 -7.40
N HIS A 177 5.45 -0.43 -7.82
CA HIS A 177 5.17 -0.72 -9.22
C HIS A 177 3.67 -0.54 -9.50
N ILE A 178 3.37 0.34 -10.45
CA ILE A 178 2.03 0.60 -10.95
C ILE A 178 1.89 -0.08 -12.31
N VAL A 179 0.92 -0.98 -12.44
CA VAL A 179 0.54 -1.61 -13.71
C VAL A 179 -0.88 -1.19 -14.06
N ALA A 180 -1.10 -0.67 -15.26
CA ALA A 180 -2.41 -0.27 -15.70
C ALA A 180 -2.65 -0.60 -17.17
N GLU A 181 -3.90 -0.84 -17.54
CA GLU A 181 -4.31 -0.89 -18.94
C GLU A 181 -4.31 0.50 -19.56
N THR A 182 -3.74 0.64 -20.74
CA THR A 182 -3.72 1.93 -21.42
C THR A 182 -5.08 2.35 -21.97
N GLY A 183 -5.99 1.40 -22.25
CA GLY A 183 -7.30 1.68 -22.84
C GLY A 183 -7.26 2.33 -24.22
N ARG A 184 -6.14 2.27 -24.94
CA ARG A 184 -5.98 2.88 -26.26
C ARG A 184 -6.74 2.09 -27.32
N LYS A 185 -7.61 2.78 -28.08
CA LYS A 185 -8.32 2.18 -29.21
C LYS A 185 -7.35 1.54 -30.20
N GLY A 186 -7.61 0.28 -30.57
CA GLY A 186 -6.76 -0.50 -31.49
C GLY A 186 -5.49 -1.09 -30.85
N LYS A 187 -5.34 -0.98 -29.53
CA LYS A 187 -4.25 -1.57 -28.74
C LYS A 187 -4.77 -2.21 -27.45
N GLU A 188 -5.81 -3.00 -27.57
CA GLU A 188 -6.37 -3.77 -26.47
C GLU A 188 -5.28 -4.66 -25.84
N GLY A 189 -5.19 -4.66 -24.51
CA GLY A 189 -4.13 -5.35 -23.76
C GLY A 189 -2.77 -4.64 -23.72
N GLU A 190 -2.57 -3.47 -24.35
CA GLU A 190 -1.34 -2.69 -24.13
C GLU A 190 -1.34 -2.15 -22.70
N LEU A 191 -0.34 -2.56 -21.91
CA LEU A 191 -0.14 -2.15 -20.54
C LEU A 191 0.85 -0.99 -20.43
N VAL A 192 0.73 -0.24 -19.34
CA VAL A 192 1.75 0.65 -18.83
C VAL A 192 2.25 0.12 -17.50
N HIS A 193 3.57 0.06 -17.34
CA HIS A 193 4.25 -0.27 -16.10
C HIS A 193 5.12 0.91 -15.70
N ALA A 194 4.93 1.41 -14.48
CA ALA A 194 5.71 2.50 -13.90
C ALA A 194 6.26 2.04 -12.55
N THR A 195 7.52 2.30 -12.28
CA THR A 195 8.18 1.95 -11.01
C THR A 195 8.74 3.21 -10.38
N PHE A 196 8.42 3.42 -9.10
CA PHE A 196 9.07 4.40 -8.24
C PHE A 196 10.16 3.69 -7.43
N TRP A 197 11.39 4.22 -7.49
CA TRP A 197 12.57 3.67 -6.82
C TRP A 197 13.02 4.57 -5.66
N ALA A 198 13.03 4.06 -4.43
CA ALA A 198 13.52 4.81 -3.27
C ALA A 198 15.04 5.07 -3.36
N ASN A 199 15.80 4.11 -3.87
CA ASN A 199 17.27 4.18 -3.98
C ASN A 199 17.76 5.19 -5.03
N GLU A 200 16.88 5.71 -5.89
CA GLU A 200 17.17 6.77 -6.85
C GLU A 200 16.99 8.18 -6.24
N LEU A 201 16.52 8.28 -5.00
CA LEU A 201 16.43 9.53 -4.24
C LEU A 201 17.80 9.83 -3.59
N ASN A 202 18.24 11.08 -3.76
CA ASN A 202 19.50 11.57 -3.20
C ASN A 202 19.31 12.26 -1.84
N ASP A 203 20.40 12.79 -1.29
CA ASP A 203 20.45 13.52 -0.01
C ASP A 203 19.66 14.84 0.01
N PHE A 204 18.98 15.22 -1.08
CA PHE A 204 18.00 16.32 -1.11
C PHE A 204 16.56 15.80 -1.23
N ASN A 205 16.34 14.50 -1.02
CA ASN A 205 15.09 13.79 -1.23
C ASN A 205 14.53 14.06 -2.65
N THR A 206 15.34 13.85 -3.68
CA THR A 206 14.90 14.01 -5.09
C THR A 206 15.74 13.12 -6.01
N GLY A 207 15.24 12.84 -7.21
CA GLY A 207 15.95 11.99 -8.17
C GLY A 207 15.53 12.28 -9.61
N PHE A 208 16.48 12.31 -10.54
CA PHE A 208 16.18 12.52 -11.98
C PHE A 208 15.52 11.30 -12.63
N ASN A 209 15.80 10.11 -12.10
CA ASN A 209 15.27 8.83 -12.58
C ASN A 209 14.46 8.11 -11.50
N MET A 210 13.94 8.84 -10.51
CA MET A 210 13.18 8.25 -9.39
C MET A 210 11.95 7.46 -9.86
N LEU A 211 11.46 7.74 -11.07
CA LEU A 211 10.39 6.99 -11.69
C LEU A 211 10.79 6.55 -13.10
N THR A 212 10.72 5.25 -13.38
CA THR A 212 11.00 4.67 -14.70
C THR A 212 9.89 3.73 -15.11
N GLY A 213 9.72 3.49 -16.41
CA GLY A 213 8.69 2.55 -16.84
C GLY A 213 8.61 2.34 -18.33
N PHE A 214 7.59 1.59 -18.74
CA PHE A 214 7.26 1.31 -20.13
C PHE A 214 5.79 1.64 -20.39
N CYS A 215 5.54 2.37 -21.47
CA CYS A 215 4.22 2.60 -22.03
C CYS A 215 4.09 1.75 -23.30
N GLY A 216 3.52 0.55 -23.17
CA GLY A 216 3.67 -0.51 -24.17
C GLY A 216 5.14 -0.87 -24.34
N LYS A 217 5.70 -0.61 -25.53
CA LYS A 217 7.13 -0.87 -25.83
C LYS A 217 8.05 0.34 -25.61
N ARG A 218 7.50 1.50 -25.22
CA ARG A 218 8.26 2.74 -25.12
C ARG A 218 8.69 2.98 -23.68
N ALA A 219 9.99 2.92 -23.44
CA ALA A 219 10.57 3.29 -22.14
C ALA A 219 10.37 4.79 -21.86
N PHE A 220 10.23 5.14 -20.58
CA PHE A 220 10.22 6.50 -20.08
C PHE A 220 10.87 6.58 -18.70
N PHE A 221 11.31 7.78 -18.34
CA PHE A 221 11.77 8.12 -17.00
C PHE A 221 11.27 9.52 -16.64
N LEU A 222 11.02 9.76 -15.36
CA LEU A 222 10.53 11.02 -14.84
C LEU A 222 11.34 11.39 -13.60
N GLY A 223 11.86 12.62 -13.62
CA GLY A 223 12.38 13.31 -12.45
C GLY A 223 11.32 14.22 -11.82
N PRO A 224 11.71 15.19 -10.98
CA PRO A 224 10.78 16.09 -10.31
C PRO A 224 10.08 17.05 -11.29
N MET A 225 8.86 17.47 -10.93
CA MET A 225 8.07 18.48 -11.65
C MET A 225 7.78 18.12 -13.11
N ARG A 226 7.47 16.86 -13.38
CA ARG A 226 7.12 16.33 -14.70
C ARG A 226 5.69 15.82 -14.74
N SER A 227 5.13 15.76 -15.94
CA SER A 227 3.85 15.13 -16.22
C SER A 227 4.01 14.21 -17.43
N PHE A 228 3.42 13.02 -17.35
CA PHE A 228 3.45 12.00 -18.38
C PHE A 228 2.10 11.33 -18.48
N SER A 229 1.68 10.96 -19.68
CA SER A 229 0.45 10.21 -19.90
C SER A 229 0.66 9.03 -20.83
N CYS A 230 0.05 7.90 -20.47
CA CYS A 230 0.04 6.70 -21.28
C CYS A 230 -1.38 6.13 -21.33
N GLY A 231 -2.16 6.59 -22.31
CA GLY A 231 -3.55 6.17 -22.41
C GLY A 231 -4.35 6.71 -21.23
N ASN A 232 -4.97 5.83 -20.46
CA ASN A 232 -5.77 6.17 -19.29
C ASN A 232 -4.94 6.51 -18.03
N LEU A 233 -3.65 6.18 -17.99
CA LEU A 233 -2.79 6.51 -16.86
C LEU A 233 -2.14 7.89 -17.06
N VAL A 234 -2.30 8.77 -16.08
CA VAL A 234 -1.60 10.04 -15.95
C VAL A 234 -0.69 9.98 -14.73
N ILE A 235 0.57 10.36 -14.92
CA ILE A 235 1.61 10.40 -13.89
C ILE A 235 2.07 11.84 -13.74
N GLN A 236 1.99 12.37 -12.52
CA GLN A 236 2.47 13.71 -12.18
C GLN A 236 3.48 13.63 -11.05
N THR A 237 4.68 14.15 -11.23
CA THR A 237 5.72 14.19 -10.21
C THR A 237 5.84 15.59 -9.60
N LYS A 238 5.95 15.66 -8.29
CA LYS A 238 6.17 16.89 -7.51
C LYS A 238 7.23 16.60 -6.46
N HIS A 239 8.43 17.17 -6.62
CA HIS A 239 9.60 16.86 -5.78
C HIS A 239 9.85 15.34 -5.67
N SER A 240 9.83 14.75 -4.47
CA SER A 240 9.94 13.30 -4.20
C SER A 240 8.63 12.53 -4.30
N SER A 241 7.54 13.15 -4.76
CA SER A 241 6.23 12.52 -4.81
C SER A 241 5.78 12.29 -6.26
N ALA A 242 5.02 11.22 -6.48
CA ALA A 242 4.37 10.93 -7.76
C ALA A 242 2.91 10.55 -7.54
N THR A 243 2.02 11.18 -8.29
CA THR A 243 0.59 10.86 -8.34
C THR A 243 0.27 10.13 -9.64
N PHE A 244 -0.32 8.95 -9.51
CA PHE A 244 -0.75 8.07 -10.58
C PHE A 244 -2.28 8.10 -10.62
N THR A 245 -2.86 8.59 -11.70
CA THR A 245 -4.30 8.76 -11.84
C THR A 245 -4.81 7.99 -13.05
N THR A 246 -5.82 7.17 -12.82
CA THR A 246 -6.66 6.55 -13.84
C THR A 246 -8.09 7.08 -13.69
N PRO A 247 -9.04 6.70 -14.56
CA PRO A 247 -10.45 7.10 -14.39
C PRO A 247 -11.08 6.63 -13.08
N GLU A 248 -10.57 5.55 -12.49
CA GLU A 248 -11.18 4.87 -11.33
C GLU A 248 -10.35 5.01 -10.06
N TRP A 249 -9.02 5.13 -10.21
CA TRP A 249 -8.06 5.07 -9.11
C TRP A 249 -7.09 6.22 -9.14
N GLN A 250 -6.77 6.73 -7.96
CA GLN A 250 -5.64 7.61 -7.76
C GLN A 250 -4.74 7.07 -6.66
N SER A 251 -3.48 6.85 -6.98
CA SER A 251 -2.45 6.52 -6.01
C SER A 251 -1.43 7.65 -5.92
N THR A 252 -0.99 7.97 -4.71
CA THR A 252 0.11 8.91 -4.47
C THR A 252 1.21 8.19 -3.74
N VAL A 253 2.40 8.18 -4.33
CA VAL A 253 3.62 7.62 -3.73
C VAL A 253 4.51 8.78 -3.31
N ARG A 254 4.96 8.80 -2.05
CA ARG A 254 5.84 9.83 -1.50
C ARG A 254 7.17 9.22 -1.07
N GLY A 255 8.26 9.74 -1.61
CA GLY A 255 9.61 9.40 -1.17
C GLY A 255 10.02 10.20 0.06
N ASN A 256 10.52 9.50 1.07
CA ASN A 256 10.95 10.04 2.36
C ASN A 256 12.26 9.41 2.82
N TRP A 257 13.00 10.11 3.69
CA TRP A 257 14.18 9.55 4.33
C TRP A 257 13.81 8.58 5.42
N VAL A 258 14.58 7.50 5.59
CA VAL A 258 14.51 6.67 6.77
C VAL A 258 15.05 7.45 7.98
N TYR A 259 14.25 7.52 9.04
CA TYR A 259 14.59 8.24 10.27
C TYR A 259 15.68 7.50 11.04
N ASP A 260 16.63 8.25 11.62
CA ASP A 260 17.75 7.74 12.42
C ASP A 260 18.30 6.38 11.93
N HIS A 261 18.56 6.32 10.62
CA HIS A 261 18.99 5.13 9.90
C HIS A 261 20.30 4.56 10.47
N LEU A 262 20.35 3.23 10.62
CA LEU A 262 21.55 2.50 11.02
C LEU A 262 22.01 1.50 9.95
N ASP A 263 21.08 0.78 9.34
CA ASP A 263 21.35 -0.22 8.30
C ASP A 263 20.17 -0.39 7.34
N GLY A 264 20.44 -0.87 6.13
CA GLY A 264 19.43 -1.06 5.07
C GLY A 264 19.22 0.19 4.19
N PRO A 265 18.03 0.36 3.58
CA PRO A 265 17.75 1.48 2.68
C PRO A 265 17.77 2.85 3.40
N THR A 266 18.27 3.89 2.73
CA THR A 266 18.31 5.26 3.27
C THR A 266 17.01 6.04 3.02
N HIS A 267 16.20 5.59 2.06
CA HIS A 267 14.93 6.17 1.70
C HIS A 267 13.84 5.10 1.71
N ARG A 268 12.61 5.53 1.99
CA ARG A 268 11.39 4.73 1.95
C ARG A 268 10.33 5.40 1.07
N LEU A 269 9.33 4.63 0.68
CA LEU A 269 8.16 5.11 -0.04
C LEU A 269 6.91 4.90 0.81
N ASP A 270 6.11 5.95 0.95
CA ASP A 270 4.78 5.87 1.56
C ASP A 270 3.74 5.87 0.43
N VAL A 271 2.77 4.97 0.48
CA VAL A 271 1.79 4.74 -0.60
C VAL A 271 0.39 5.06 -0.11
N SER A 272 -0.27 5.98 -0.80
CA SER A 272 -1.68 6.30 -0.63
C SER A 272 -2.46 5.83 -1.84
N LEU A 273 -3.69 5.36 -1.64
CA LEU A 273 -4.59 4.92 -2.69
C LEU A 273 -6.02 5.32 -2.34
N ARG A 274 -6.75 5.85 -3.33
CA ARG A 274 -8.16 6.20 -3.22
C ARG A 274 -8.90 6.01 -4.53
N THR A 275 -10.22 5.92 -4.44
CA THR A 275 -11.11 5.93 -5.61
C THR A 275 -11.27 7.34 -6.18
N VAL A 276 -11.43 7.45 -7.50
CA VAL A 276 -11.71 8.71 -8.18
C VAL A 276 -13.22 8.83 -8.45
N GLY A 277 -13.82 9.92 -7.97
CA GLY A 277 -15.26 10.18 -8.12
C GLY A 277 -16.13 9.24 -7.28
N SER A 278 -17.46 9.44 -7.30
CA SER A 278 -18.43 8.70 -6.48
C SER A 278 -18.67 7.26 -6.96
N MET A 279 -17.61 6.54 -7.34
CA MET A 279 -17.73 5.20 -7.88
C MET A 279 -18.10 4.22 -6.76
N MET A 280 -19.26 3.59 -6.89
CA MET A 280 -19.64 2.43 -6.08
C MET A 280 -18.88 1.22 -6.61
N LEU A 281 -17.85 0.77 -5.88
CA LEU A 281 -17.18 -0.48 -6.17
C LEU A 281 -18.13 -1.63 -5.80
N ALA A 282 -18.43 -2.50 -6.76
CA ALA A 282 -19.19 -3.71 -6.45
C ALA A 282 -18.35 -4.63 -5.54
N PRO A 283 -18.97 -5.37 -4.59
CA PRO A 283 -18.24 -6.29 -3.75
C PRO A 283 -17.37 -7.28 -4.55
N GLY A 284 -16.15 -7.50 -4.08
CA GLY A 284 -15.19 -8.43 -4.69
C GLY A 284 -14.50 -7.93 -5.97
N GLN A 285 -14.71 -6.67 -6.38
CA GLN A 285 -14.04 -6.08 -7.54
C GLN A 285 -12.56 -5.78 -7.29
N THR A 286 -12.16 -5.67 -6.03
CA THR A 286 -10.81 -5.29 -5.64
C THR A 286 -10.25 -6.30 -4.65
N HIS A 287 -8.94 -6.48 -4.72
CA HIS A 287 -8.18 -7.30 -3.78
C HIS A 287 -6.78 -6.72 -3.60
N GLY A 288 -5.92 -7.43 -2.89
CA GLY A 288 -4.57 -7.01 -2.51
C GLY A 288 -4.51 -6.69 -1.02
N LEU A 289 -3.31 -6.48 -0.49
CA LEU A 289 -3.09 -6.25 0.94
C LEU A 289 -4.00 -5.16 1.51
N VAL A 290 -4.16 -4.04 0.80
CA VAL A 290 -5.12 -2.98 1.15
C VAL A 290 -6.31 -2.93 0.21
N GLY A 291 -6.16 -3.41 -1.04
CA GLY A 291 -7.21 -3.26 -2.05
C GLY A 291 -8.50 -3.99 -1.70
N GLN A 292 -8.46 -5.08 -0.92
CA GLN A 292 -9.66 -5.79 -0.48
C GLN A 292 -10.59 -4.94 0.41
N SER A 293 -10.07 -3.94 1.14
CA SER A 293 -10.90 -3.10 2.02
C SER A 293 -11.86 -2.20 1.25
N PHE A 294 -11.64 -2.00 -0.04
CA PHE A 294 -12.57 -1.25 -0.91
C PHE A 294 -13.76 -2.09 -1.40
N SER A 295 -13.69 -3.42 -1.20
CA SER A 295 -14.70 -4.38 -1.67
C SER A 295 -15.63 -4.87 -0.56
N THR A 296 -15.38 -4.45 0.68
CA THR A 296 -16.09 -4.85 1.90
C THR A 296 -16.66 -3.62 2.58
N GLN A 297 -17.67 -3.81 3.42
CA GLN A 297 -18.21 -2.73 4.25
C GLN A 297 -17.63 -2.85 5.66
N GLY A 298 -17.16 -1.75 6.22
CA GLY A 298 -16.65 -1.67 7.59
C GLY A 298 -15.13 -1.83 7.73
N PRO A 299 -14.61 -1.67 8.95
CA PRO A 299 -13.19 -1.56 9.20
C PRO A 299 -12.46 -2.91 9.12
N HIS A 300 -11.21 -2.87 8.68
CA HIS A 300 -10.30 -4.03 8.66
C HIS A 300 -9.25 -3.88 9.75
N ASN A 301 -9.28 -4.75 10.77
CA ASN A 301 -8.33 -4.71 11.88
C ASN A 301 -7.43 -5.93 11.85
N GLY A 302 -6.13 -5.69 11.82
CA GLY A 302 -5.11 -6.73 11.85
C GLY A 302 -4.19 -6.58 13.03
N LYS A 303 -3.25 -7.51 13.15
CA LYS A 303 -2.21 -7.44 14.16
C LYS A 303 -1.35 -6.19 13.96
N ARG A 304 -0.98 -5.58 15.08
CA ARG A 304 -0.11 -4.41 15.17
C ARG A 304 1.07 -4.73 16.06
N ASP A 305 2.24 -4.22 15.70
CA ASP A 305 3.43 -4.27 16.51
C ASP A 305 3.35 -3.20 17.60
N LEU A 306 3.60 -3.61 18.85
CA LEU A 306 3.59 -2.71 20.00
C LEU A 306 5.03 -2.35 20.36
N TYR A 307 5.39 -1.10 20.09
CA TYR A 307 6.72 -0.59 20.30
C TYR A 307 7.01 -0.34 21.79
N PRO A 308 8.08 -0.95 22.37
CA PRO A 308 8.50 -0.63 23.73
C PRO A 308 9.13 0.76 23.79
N ALA A 309 9.14 1.39 24.98
CA ALA A 309 9.71 2.72 25.15
C ALA A 309 11.21 2.80 24.83
N GLU A 310 11.98 1.73 25.10
CA GLU A 310 13.42 1.68 24.89
C GLU A 310 13.91 0.26 24.56
N GLY A 311 15.16 0.14 24.13
CA GLY A 311 15.85 -1.14 23.91
C GLY A 311 15.96 -1.52 22.44
N ARG A 312 15.78 -2.81 22.13
CA ARG A 312 15.79 -3.33 20.76
C ARG A 312 14.53 -4.13 20.48
N PHE A 313 13.84 -3.81 19.41
CA PHE A 313 12.58 -4.44 19.02
C PHE A 313 12.62 -4.90 17.56
N ARG A 314 11.97 -6.01 17.24
CA ARG A 314 11.85 -6.52 15.87
C ARG A 314 10.38 -6.61 15.51
N THR A 315 9.97 -5.91 14.45
CA THR A 315 8.60 -5.96 13.94
C THR A 315 8.29 -7.36 13.41
N SER A 316 7.02 -7.76 13.48
CA SER A 316 6.60 -9.13 13.18
C SER A 316 5.25 -9.24 12.50
N ALA A 317 4.43 -8.19 12.53
CA ALA A 317 3.11 -8.22 11.92
C ALA A 317 3.21 -8.27 10.39
N MET A 318 2.32 -9.04 9.78
CA MET A 318 2.21 -9.31 8.35
C MET A 318 0.77 -9.04 7.87
N ALA A 319 0.11 -8.07 8.50
CA ALA A 319 -1.30 -7.73 8.33
C ALA A 319 -2.30 -8.86 8.65
N GLU A 320 -1.88 -9.89 9.40
CA GLU A 320 -2.76 -11.00 9.80
C GLU A 320 -4.01 -10.50 10.53
N GLY A 321 -5.16 -11.07 10.19
CA GLY A 321 -6.47 -10.64 10.71
C GLY A 321 -7.15 -9.55 9.87
N ALA A 322 -6.39 -8.66 9.21
CA ALA A 322 -6.95 -7.67 8.29
C ALA A 322 -7.10 -8.22 6.85
N ILE A 323 -6.23 -9.14 6.45
CA ILE A 323 -6.15 -9.71 5.10
C ILE A 323 -6.80 -11.10 5.00
N GLU A 324 -7.27 -11.49 3.80
CA GLU A 324 -7.73 -12.85 3.53
C GLU A 324 -6.52 -13.79 3.34
N GLY A 325 -6.48 -14.90 4.08
CA GLY A 325 -5.36 -15.83 4.01
C GLY A 325 -4.10 -15.30 4.72
N SER A 326 -2.92 -15.59 4.14
CA SER A 326 -1.63 -15.16 4.70
C SER A 326 -0.89 -14.24 3.74
N ALA A 327 0.04 -13.44 4.26
CA ALA A 327 0.80 -12.48 3.45
C ALA A 327 1.56 -13.12 2.28
N GLU A 328 1.99 -14.38 2.43
CA GLU A 328 2.69 -15.12 1.37
C GLU A 328 1.83 -15.33 0.13
N MET A 329 0.50 -15.41 0.28
CA MET A 329 -0.43 -15.55 -0.85
C MET A 329 -0.51 -14.29 -1.71
N TYR A 330 -0.05 -13.16 -1.19
CA TYR A 330 0.00 -11.89 -1.90
C TYR A 330 1.36 -11.67 -2.59
N GLU A 331 2.30 -12.60 -2.46
CA GLU A 331 3.61 -12.46 -3.10
C GLU A 331 3.51 -12.58 -4.62
N VAL A 332 4.21 -11.69 -5.31
CA VAL A 332 4.25 -11.67 -6.77
C VAL A 332 5.68 -11.85 -7.28
N PRO A 333 5.87 -12.54 -8.42
CA PRO A 333 7.21 -12.90 -8.89
C PRO A 333 8.01 -11.73 -9.48
N SER A 334 7.34 -10.63 -9.86
CA SER A 334 7.97 -9.44 -10.42
C SER A 334 7.08 -8.21 -10.23
N GLY A 335 7.67 -7.01 -10.33
CA GLY A 335 6.95 -5.76 -10.10
C GLY A 335 5.82 -5.50 -11.11
N ASP A 336 5.93 -6.06 -12.32
CA ASP A 336 4.94 -6.00 -13.39
C ASP A 336 3.93 -7.17 -13.37
N ALA A 337 4.08 -8.14 -12.46
CA ALA A 337 3.16 -9.27 -12.36
C ALA A 337 1.80 -8.80 -11.81
N VAL A 338 0.74 -9.19 -12.50
CA VAL A 338 -0.65 -8.86 -12.13
C VAL A 338 -1.47 -10.09 -11.77
N GLU A 339 -0.90 -11.28 -11.91
CA GLU A 339 -1.54 -12.56 -11.62
C GLU A 339 -1.03 -13.12 -10.29
N PHE A 340 -1.97 -13.50 -9.42
CA PHE A 340 -1.78 -14.18 -8.14
C PHE A 340 -3.15 -14.74 -7.70
N ASP A 341 -3.19 -15.50 -6.60
CA ASP A 341 -4.37 -16.24 -6.15
C ASP A 341 -5.66 -15.40 -6.07
N PHE A 342 -5.53 -14.13 -5.69
CA PHE A 342 -6.68 -13.23 -5.52
C PHE A 342 -6.77 -12.11 -6.57
N SER A 343 -6.07 -12.24 -7.71
CA SER A 343 -6.04 -11.19 -8.71
C SER A 343 -7.44 -10.80 -9.20
N ARG A 344 -7.62 -9.48 -9.40
CA ARG A 344 -8.79 -8.87 -10.04
C ARG A 344 -8.42 -8.10 -11.30
N PHE A 345 -7.17 -8.18 -11.74
CA PHE A 345 -6.66 -7.34 -12.82
C PHE A 345 -7.39 -7.58 -14.14
N TYR A 346 -7.58 -8.84 -14.53
CA TYR A 346 -8.33 -9.19 -15.75
C TYR A 346 -9.81 -9.48 -15.51
N SER A 347 -10.33 -9.15 -14.32
CA SER A 347 -11.75 -9.32 -14.02
C SER A 347 -12.59 -8.35 -14.84
N LYS A 348 -13.81 -8.77 -15.20
CA LYS A 348 -14.75 -7.91 -15.92
C LYS A 348 -15.09 -6.69 -15.07
N ARG A 349 -14.91 -5.50 -15.65
CA ARG A 349 -15.43 -4.26 -15.07
C ARG A 349 -16.95 -4.36 -14.96
N PRO A 350 -17.56 -3.90 -13.84
CA PRO A 350 -18.99 -3.69 -13.80
C PRO A 350 -19.34 -2.70 -14.91
N ALA A 351 -20.42 -2.94 -15.64
CA ALA A 351 -20.96 -1.88 -16.49
C ALA A 351 -21.20 -0.67 -15.58
N ALA A 352 -20.61 0.48 -15.92
CA ALA A 352 -20.77 1.71 -15.14
C ALA A 352 -22.24 1.85 -14.77
N ALA A 353 -22.54 1.85 -13.47
CA ALA A 353 -23.90 1.91 -12.96
C ALA A 353 -24.56 3.11 -13.65
N ALA A 354 -25.49 2.83 -14.57
CA ALA A 354 -26.30 3.84 -15.19
C ALA A 354 -26.93 4.63 -14.05
N GLU A 355 -26.69 5.93 -14.00
CA GLU A 355 -27.28 6.78 -12.98
C GLU A 355 -28.81 6.58 -12.98
N GLY A 356 -29.33 6.07 -11.87
CA GLY A 356 -30.76 5.99 -11.60
C GLY A 356 -31.28 4.58 -11.31
N GLY A 357 -31.48 4.28 -10.02
CA GLY A 357 -32.49 3.34 -9.57
C GLY A 357 -32.03 2.32 -8.54
N LEU A 358 -32.04 2.71 -7.27
CA LEU A 358 -32.24 1.77 -6.18
C LEU A 358 -33.70 1.30 -6.23
N LEU A 359 -33.94 -0.01 -6.30
CA LEU A 359 -35.04 -0.70 -5.63
C LEU A 359 -34.77 -2.21 -5.66
N LEU A 360 -34.56 -2.78 -4.46
CA LEU A 360 -34.77 -4.21 -4.21
C LEU A 360 -36.23 -4.57 -4.54
N PRO A 361 -36.47 -5.82 -4.95
CA PRO A 361 -37.41 -6.61 -4.16
C PRO A 361 -36.78 -7.94 -3.75
N ALA A 362 -36.59 -8.12 -2.45
CA ALA A 362 -36.71 -9.44 -1.85
C ALA A 362 -38.21 -9.68 -1.62
N GLY A 363 -38.76 -10.69 -2.27
CA GLY A 363 -40.13 -11.13 -2.06
C GLY A 363 -40.54 -12.15 -3.10
N GLU A 364 -40.43 -13.44 -2.75
CA GLU A 364 -41.61 -14.29 -2.57
C GLU A 364 -41.17 -15.66 -2.01
N ALA A 365 -41.65 -15.94 -0.80
CA ALA A 365 -41.62 -17.25 -0.20
C ALA A 365 -42.68 -18.15 -0.87
N SER A 366 -42.29 -19.37 -1.25
CA SER A 366 -43.24 -20.46 -1.47
C SER A 366 -43.44 -21.19 -0.15
N ALA A 367 -44.68 -21.16 0.33
CA ALA A 367 -45.16 -21.88 1.51
C ALA A 367 -45.34 -23.39 1.24
N VAL A 368 -45.06 -24.19 2.28
CA VAL A 368 -45.75 -25.39 2.82
C VAL A 368 -44.95 -25.77 4.08
N ASP A 369 -45.44 -26.15 5.26
CA ASP A 369 -46.77 -26.49 5.76
C ASP A 369 -46.73 -26.43 7.31
N GLU A 370 -47.89 -26.16 7.92
CA GLU A 370 -48.39 -26.69 9.20
C GLU A 370 -47.61 -26.48 10.54
N ALA A 371 -48.21 -25.71 11.47
CA ALA A 371 -48.87 -26.23 12.69
C ALA A 371 -48.81 -25.31 13.94
N TRP A 372 -49.99 -24.84 14.37
CA TRP A 372 -50.53 -24.70 15.75
C TRP A 372 -49.78 -23.86 16.82
N SER A 373 -50.38 -22.75 17.29
CA SER A 373 -51.20 -22.62 18.55
C SER A 373 -50.32 -22.19 19.75
N GLU A 374 -50.63 -21.29 20.69
CA GLU A 374 -51.88 -20.69 21.18
C GLU A 374 -51.55 -19.59 22.22
N THR A 375 -52.54 -18.74 22.53
CA THR A 375 -52.67 -17.81 23.69
C THR A 375 -51.87 -16.49 23.65
N GLY A 376 -52.41 -15.32 23.97
CA GLY A 376 -53.71 -14.94 24.49
C GLY A 376 -53.61 -13.65 25.33
N ILE A 377 -54.69 -12.88 25.31
CA ILE A 377 -55.15 -11.90 26.33
C ILE A 377 -54.75 -10.44 26.11
N ALA A 378 -55.79 -9.64 25.84
CA ALA A 378 -55.87 -8.21 26.02
C ALA A 378 -56.64 -7.86 27.30
N VAL A 379 -56.11 -6.92 28.07
CA VAL A 379 -56.77 -6.04 29.06
C VAL A 379 -55.79 -4.86 29.25
N GLY A 380 -56.15 -3.58 29.18
CA GLY A 380 -57.40 -2.93 29.54
C GLY A 380 -57.16 -2.05 30.78
N ALA A 381 -56.87 -0.76 30.54
CA ALA A 381 -57.13 0.40 31.40
C ALA A 381 -56.18 0.85 32.55
N LEU A 382 -55.74 2.11 32.38
CA LEU A 382 -55.70 3.25 33.34
C LEU A 382 -54.48 3.48 34.27
N ALA A 383 -53.60 4.35 33.75
CA ALA A 383 -53.15 5.64 34.32
C ALA A 383 -52.60 5.72 35.76
N SER A 384 -51.31 6.08 35.87
CA SER A 384 -50.73 6.97 36.89
C SER A 384 -49.34 7.50 36.45
N GLY A 385 -49.25 8.82 36.24
CA GLY A 385 -48.11 9.72 36.53
C GLY A 385 -46.64 9.43 36.16
N MET A 386 -46.09 10.33 35.32
CA MET A 386 -44.69 10.85 35.26
C MET A 386 -43.59 10.01 34.56
N PRO A 387 -42.46 10.63 34.14
CA PRO A 387 -42.29 11.58 33.04
C PRO A 387 -41.32 11.04 31.96
N SER A 388 -41.18 11.77 30.85
CA SER A 388 -40.27 11.50 29.72
C SER A 388 -38.93 10.86 30.10
N ARG A 389 -38.73 9.60 29.72
CA ARG A 389 -37.40 9.08 29.41
C ARG A 389 -37.16 9.23 27.92
N ARG A 390 -36.35 10.25 27.60
CA ARG A 390 -35.52 10.31 26.40
C ARG A 390 -34.93 8.90 26.18
N LEU A 391 -35.24 8.30 25.04
CA LEU A 391 -34.32 7.32 24.47
C LEU A 391 -33.03 8.10 24.24
N SER A 392 -31.94 7.66 24.87
CA SER A 392 -30.62 8.18 24.55
C SER A 392 -30.43 7.95 23.06
N GLU A 393 -30.45 9.04 22.31
CA GLU A 393 -29.81 9.12 21.00
C GLU A 393 -28.41 8.52 21.21
N HIS A 394 -28.15 7.37 20.60
CA HIS A 394 -26.78 6.99 20.33
C HIS A 394 -26.33 8.04 19.31
N GLN A 395 -25.81 9.14 19.82
CA GLN A 395 -25.23 10.17 18.99
C GLN A 395 -24.00 9.54 18.32
N SER A 396 -23.81 9.85 17.05
CA SER A 396 -22.64 9.42 16.28
C SER A 396 -21.39 10.02 16.94
N ASP A 397 -20.32 9.24 16.99
CA ASP A 397 -19.00 9.55 17.55
C ASP A 397 -18.01 8.89 16.57
N CYS A 398 -17.51 9.66 15.62
CA CYS A 398 -16.87 9.18 14.38
C CYS A 398 -15.39 8.81 14.55
N ASP A 399 -14.66 9.40 15.48
CA ASP A 399 -13.28 9.07 15.87
C ASP A 399 -13.22 8.19 17.14
N SER A 400 -14.36 7.98 17.81
CA SER A 400 -14.49 7.13 18.99
C SER A 400 -13.67 7.64 20.18
N ASP A 401 -13.52 8.95 20.31
CA ASP A 401 -12.83 9.60 21.42
C ASP A 401 -13.74 9.73 22.67
N GLY A 402 -15.05 9.53 22.52
CA GLY A 402 -16.05 9.60 23.59
C GLY A 402 -16.84 10.92 23.64
N ILE A 403 -16.61 11.82 22.69
CA ILE A 403 -17.39 13.02 22.43
C ILE A 403 -18.30 12.77 21.22
N PRO A 404 -19.58 13.18 21.26
CA PRO A 404 -20.44 13.01 20.08
C PRO A 404 -20.17 14.07 19.01
N ASP A 405 -20.23 13.68 17.72
CA ASP A 405 -20.01 14.55 16.54
C ASP A 405 -20.80 15.87 16.61
N ALA A 406 -21.99 15.84 17.22
CA ALA A 406 -22.88 16.99 17.34
C ALA A 406 -22.35 18.06 18.32
N GLN A 407 -21.41 17.70 19.18
CA GLN A 407 -20.77 18.54 20.18
C GLN A 407 -19.44 19.10 19.67
N GLU A 408 -18.73 18.37 18.81
CA GLU A 408 -17.46 18.79 18.18
C GLU A 408 -17.71 19.66 16.94
N GLY A 409 -18.67 19.27 16.11
CA GLY A 409 -19.02 20.01 14.90
C GLY A 409 -18.14 19.65 13.70
N ALA A 410 -18.13 20.54 12.70
CA ALA A 410 -17.42 20.33 11.43
C ALA A 410 -16.35 21.40 11.20
N GLU A 411 -15.85 21.98 12.29
CA GLU A 411 -14.68 22.85 12.28
C GLU A 411 -13.42 21.99 12.09
N ASP A 412 -12.28 22.63 11.83
CA ASP A 412 -11.00 22.01 11.46
C ASP A 412 -9.92 22.90 12.08
N ALA A 413 -9.67 22.68 13.38
CA ALA A 413 -8.98 23.62 14.25
C ALA A 413 -7.49 23.75 13.90
N ASP A 414 -6.81 22.66 13.56
CA ASP A 414 -5.42 22.67 13.10
C ASP A 414 -5.25 22.92 11.58
N SER A 415 -6.36 22.97 10.84
CA SER A 415 -6.43 23.18 9.38
C SER A 415 -5.67 22.13 8.57
N ASP A 416 -5.57 20.89 9.06
CA ASP A 416 -4.97 19.77 8.35
C ASP A 416 -5.91 19.13 7.31
N GLY A 417 -7.20 19.49 7.36
CA GLY A 417 -8.25 19.04 6.45
C GLY A 417 -9.10 17.88 6.97
N VAL A 418 -8.92 17.46 8.23
CA VAL A 418 -9.78 16.56 8.99
C VAL A 418 -10.71 17.43 9.88
N PRO A 419 -12.04 17.25 9.82
CA PRO A 419 -12.91 17.97 10.76
C PRO A 419 -12.72 17.46 12.19
N ASP A 420 -12.83 18.33 13.19
CA ASP A 420 -12.65 18.05 14.63
C ASP A 420 -13.44 16.80 15.08
N SER A 421 -14.69 16.61 14.62
CA SER A 421 -15.50 15.39 14.87
C SER A 421 -14.96 14.08 14.27
N ARG A 422 -13.76 14.10 13.72
CA ARG A 422 -13.06 12.98 13.08
C ARG A 422 -11.57 13.00 13.39
N ASP A 423 -11.13 13.92 14.23
CA ASP A 423 -9.77 14.06 14.68
C ASP A 423 -9.72 13.75 16.18
N PRO A 424 -9.05 12.67 16.61
CA PRO A 424 -8.93 12.37 18.04
C PRO A 424 -8.02 13.35 18.82
N ASP A 425 -7.40 14.33 18.15
CA ASP A 425 -6.54 15.41 18.70
C ASP A 425 -6.68 16.65 17.80
N SER A 426 -7.81 17.37 17.94
CA SER A 426 -8.30 18.41 17.03
C SER A 426 -7.35 19.60 16.80
N ASP A 427 -6.43 19.89 17.73
CA ASP A 427 -5.41 20.94 17.59
C ASP A 427 -3.97 20.40 17.46
N ASN A 428 -3.80 19.08 17.48
CA ASN A 428 -2.57 18.33 17.22
C ASN A 428 -1.44 18.68 18.20
N ASP A 429 -1.80 18.99 19.45
CA ASP A 429 -0.87 19.40 20.50
C ASP A 429 -0.23 18.19 21.23
N GLY A 430 -0.79 16.98 21.02
CA GLY A 430 -0.35 15.73 21.61
C GLY A 430 -1.17 15.24 22.81
N ILE A 431 -2.29 15.87 23.13
CA ILE A 431 -3.30 15.44 24.10
C ILE A 431 -4.58 15.05 23.32
N PRO A 432 -5.20 13.88 23.57
CA PRO A 432 -6.43 13.52 22.87
C PRO A 432 -7.65 14.29 23.37
N ASP A 433 -8.57 14.62 22.46
CA ASP A 433 -9.84 15.32 22.76
C ASP A 433 -10.68 14.62 23.83
N ALA A 434 -10.63 13.28 23.87
CA ALA A 434 -11.18 12.44 24.93
C ALA A 434 -10.82 12.88 26.36
N GLN A 435 -9.65 13.50 26.51
CA GLN A 435 -9.11 13.99 27.77
C GLN A 435 -9.41 15.48 28.02
N GLU A 436 -9.68 16.25 26.97
CA GLU A 436 -9.83 17.71 27.00
C GLU A 436 -11.30 18.15 26.96
N GLY A 437 -12.17 17.37 26.31
CA GLY A 437 -13.57 17.70 26.07
C GLY A 437 -13.74 18.81 25.02
N THR A 438 -14.98 19.29 24.83
CA THR A 438 -15.31 20.26 23.76
C THR A 438 -14.98 21.73 24.09
N ALA A 439 -13.98 21.99 24.92
CA ALA A 439 -13.64 23.32 25.39
C ALA A 439 -12.12 23.57 25.30
N ASP A 440 -11.69 23.97 24.11
CA ASP A 440 -10.43 24.64 23.74
C ASP A 440 -9.86 25.54 24.86
N SER A 441 -8.58 25.37 25.23
CA SER A 441 -7.64 26.45 25.67
C SER A 441 -6.26 25.93 26.15
N ASP A 442 -5.29 25.71 25.25
CA ASP A 442 -4.03 26.47 25.26
C ASP A 442 -3.28 26.47 23.91
N SER A 443 -2.68 27.63 23.61
CA SER A 443 -1.88 27.92 22.42
C SER A 443 -0.38 27.69 22.62
#